data_AF-A0A924TAN3-F1
#
_entry.id   AF-A0A924TAN3-F1
#
_cell.length_a   1.000
_cell.length_b   1.000
_cell.length_c   1.000
_cell.angle_alpha   90.00
_cell.angle_beta   90.00
_cell.angle_gamma   90.00
#
_symmetry.space_group_name_H-M   'P 1'
#
loop_
_entity.id
_entity.type
_entity.pdbx_description
1 polymer ?
#
loop_
_entity_poly.entity_id
_entity_poly.type
_entity_poly.pdbx_seq_one_letter_code
_entity_poly.pdbx_strand_id
1 'polypeptide(L)'
;MRRRDFFGAAAGVQFGLSGLLMSPQAQAQITTLNDAINKAGRLRMLSQRMAKSYYAMGQQVVPDQAQRVLQMSVALFERQFSELKAFATQPTIQATYGELD
;
A
#
# COMPACT_ATOMS: atom_id res chain seq x y z
N MET A 1 22.95 -2.27 -20.96
CA MET A 1 23.50 -0.97 -20.53
C MET A 1 23.51 -0.01 -21.72
N ARG A 2 22.57 0.95 -21.80
CA ARG A 2 22.71 2.11 -22.69
C ARG A 2 22.43 3.36 -21.87
N ARG A 3 23.54 4.04 -21.59
CA ARG A 3 23.66 5.31 -20.89
C ARG A 3 23.37 6.43 -21.88
N ARG A 4 22.47 7.34 -21.49
CA ARG A 4 22.69 8.78 -21.44
C ARG A 4 23.04 9.47 -22.78
N ASP A 5 22.02 10.00 -23.43
CA ASP A 5 22.13 11.19 -24.28
C ASP A 5 21.67 12.38 -23.42
N PHE A 6 22.60 13.13 -22.84
CA PHE A 6 23.23 14.34 -23.37
C PHE A 6 22.29 15.56 -23.42
N PHE A 7 22.43 16.36 -22.36
CA PHE A 7 22.40 17.82 -22.29
C PHE A 7 22.11 18.62 -23.58
N GLY A 8 21.11 19.50 -23.47
CA GLY A 8 20.97 20.74 -24.24
C GLY A 8 19.86 21.56 -23.59
N ALA A 9 20.14 22.39 -22.60
CA ALA A 9 20.59 23.77 -22.73
C ALA A 9 19.41 24.76 -22.62
N ALA A 10 19.73 25.92 -22.02
CA ALA A 10 18.97 27.17 -22.00
C ALA A 10 17.81 27.28 -21.00
N ALA A 11 18.20 27.78 -19.83
CA ALA A 11 17.53 28.81 -19.04
C ALA A 11 16.41 29.58 -19.77
N GLY A 12 15.20 29.43 -19.24
CA GLY A 12 14.10 30.38 -19.41
C GLY A 12 13.43 30.55 -18.06
N VAL A 13 13.83 31.58 -17.31
CA VAL A 13 13.06 32.06 -16.16
C VAL A 13 11.78 32.65 -16.72
N GLN A 14 10.67 31.90 -16.65
CA GLN A 14 9.33 32.42 -16.81
C GLN A 14 8.61 32.33 -15.47
N PHE A 15 8.65 33.45 -14.74
CA PHE A 15 7.65 33.77 -13.72
C PHE A 15 6.30 33.91 -14.45
N GLY A 16 5.43 32.92 -14.31
CA GLY A 16 4.13 32.91 -14.96
C GLY A 16 3.23 31.81 -14.43
N LEU A 17 2.48 32.15 -13.38
CA LEU A 17 1.10 31.70 -13.14
C LEU A 17 0.83 30.17 -13.13
N SER A 18 0.85 29.62 -11.91
CA SER A 18 -0.12 28.64 -11.38
C SER A 18 -1.01 27.93 -12.40
N GLY A 19 -0.61 26.73 -12.80
CA GLY A 19 -1.40 25.86 -13.68
C GLY A 19 -1.03 24.39 -13.54
N LEU A 20 -1.74 23.71 -12.65
CA LEU A 20 -2.08 22.28 -12.74
C LEU A 20 -0.91 21.27 -12.76
N LEU A 21 -0.18 21.18 -11.65
CA LEU A 21 0.34 19.89 -11.20
C LEU A 21 -0.84 19.06 -10.67
N MET A 22 -1.55 18.35 -11.55
CA MET A 22 -2.51 17.33 -11.12
C MET A 22 -2.31 16.05 -11.92
N SER A 23 -1.21 15.35 -11.60
CA SER A 23 -1.13 13.93 -11.88
C SER A 23 -2.26 13.24 -11.10
N PRO A 24 -3.16 12.47 -11.74
CA PRO A 24 -4.16 11.71 -11.00
C PRO A 24 -3.42 10.67 -10.18
N GLN A 25 -3.40 10.86 -8.86
CA GLN A 25 -3.00 9.83 -7.93
C GLN A 25 -4.01 8.70 -8.11
N ALA A 26 -3.59 7.59 -8.71
CA ALA A 26 -4.42 6.40 -8.84
C ALA A 26 -4.74 5.89 -7.42
N GLN A 27 -5.88 6.33 -6.89
CA GLN A 27 -6.42 5.83 -5.64
C GLN A 27 -6.82 4.38 -5.89
N ALA A 28 -6.07 3.43 -5.35
CA ALA A 28 -6.43 2.02 -5.35
C ALA A 28 -7.60 1.78 -4.39
N GLN A 29 -8.74 2.39 -4.71
CA GLN A 29 -9.96 2.35 -3.92
C GLN A 29 -10.59 0.96 -4.05
N ILE A 30 -11.04 0.39 -2.93
CA ILE A 30 -11.80 -0.86 -2.96
C ILE A 30 -13.17 -0.53 -3.52
N THR A 31 -13.43 -0.98 -4.75
CA THR A 31 -14.68 -0.69 -5.45
C THR A 31 -15.68 -1.84 -5.35
N THR A 32 -15.22 -3.07 -5.10
CA THR A 32 -16.08 -4.26 -5.08
C THR A 32 -15.85 -5.13 -3.83
N LEU A 33 -16.87 -5.92 -3.47
CA LEU A 33 -16.78 -6.91 -2.40
C LEU A 33 -15.67 -7.94 -2.67
N ASN A 34 -15.49 -8.35 -3.93
CA ASN A 34 -14.43 -9.28 -4.32
C ASN A 34 -13.03 -8.71 -4.06
N ASP A 35 -12.84 -7.41 -4.31
CA ASP A 35 -11.57 -6.73 -4.00
C ASP A 35 -11.31 -6.67 -2.50
N ALA A 36 -12.36 -6.45 -1.70
CA ALA A 36 -12.29 -6.47 -0.24
C ALA A 36 -11.89 -7.86 0.27
N ILE A 37 -12.51 -8.93 -0.26
CA ILE A 37 -12.18 -10.33 0.06
C ILE A 37 -10.71 -10.63 -0.29
N ASN A 38 -10.26 -10.24 -1.47
CA ASN A 38 -8.87 -10.43 -1.91
C ASN A 38 -7.88 -9.68 -1.02
N LYS A 39 -8.20 -8.45 -0.59
CA LYS A 39 -7.38 -7.69 0.36
C LYS A 39 -7.37 -8.36 1.74
N ALA A 40 -8.51 -8.84 2.25
CA ALA A 40 -8.56 -9.61 3.49
C ALA A 40 -7.70 -10.88 3.42
N GLY A 41 -7.72 -11.60 2.29
CA GLY A 41 -6.84 -12.74 2.03
C GLY A 41 -5.35 -12.37 2.07
N ARG A 42 -4.97 -11.22 1.47
CA ARG A 42 -3.60 -10.70 1.54
C ARG A 42 -3.16 -10.35 2.96
N LEU A 43 -4.05 -9.78 3.78
CA LEU A 43 -3.75 -9.50 5.19
C LEU A 43 -3.37 -10.78 5.94
N ARG A 44 -4.07 -11.91 5.70
CA ARG A 44 -3.72 -13.21 6.31
C ARG A 44 -2.32 -13.68 5.89
N MET A 45 -2.00 -13.57 4.60
CA MET A 45 -0.66 -13.90 4.10
C MET A 45 0.41 -13.01 4.75
N LEU A 46 0.17 -11.70 4.83
CA LEU A 46 1.09 -10.75 5.45
C LEU A 46 1.31 -11.07 6.93
N SER A 47 0.27 -11.42 7.70
CA SER A 47 0.40 -11.84 9.10
C SER A 47 1.32 -13.04 9.25
N GLN A 48 1.18 -14.06 8.40
CA GLN A 48 2.06 -15.22 8.43
C GLN A 48 3.49 -14.87 8.02
N ARG A 49 3.65 -13.99 7.03
CA ARG A 49 4.96 -13.50 6.60
C ARG A 49 5.68 -12.72 7.70
N MET A 50 4.95 -11.90 8.47
CA MET A 50 5.45 -11.18 9.64
C MET A 50 5.90 -12.16 10.73
N ALA A 51 5.05 -13.13 11.10
CA ALA A 51 5.39 -14.15 12.09
C ALA A 51 6.66 -14.91 11.70
N LYS A 52 6.75 -15.41 10.46
CA LYS A 52 7.94 -16.11 9.95
C LYS A 52 9.20 -15.26 10.06
N SER A 53 9.11 -13.98 9.69
CA SER A 53 10.26 -13.06 9.72
C SER A 53 10.71 -12.75 11.15
N TYR A 54 9.75 -12.56 12.06
CA TYR A 54 10.02 -12.36 13.48
C TYR A 54 10.74 -13.57 14.09
N TYR A 55 10.27 -14.79 13.82
CA TYR A 55 10.95 -16.01 14.27
C TYR A 55 12.36 -16.14 13.69
N ALA A 56 12.56 -15.82 12.41
CA ALA A 56 13.88 -15.86 11.78
C ALA A 56 14.87 -14.88 12.43
N MET A 57 14.41 -13.69 12.84
CA MET A 57 15.22 -12.74 13.61
C MET A 57 15.64 -13.33 14.96
N GLY A 58 14.71 -13.95 15.70
CA GLY A 58 15.01 -14.59 16.98
C GLY A 58 16.00 -15.75 16.87
N GLN A 59 15.94 -16.51 15.78
CA GLN A 59 16.85 -17.63 15.49
C GLN A 59 18.17 -17.19 14.83
N GLN A 60 18.39 -15.89 14.61
CA GLN A 60 19.57 -15.35 13.93
C GLN A 60 19.77 -15.90 12.51
N VAL A 61 18.68 -16.29 11.83
CA VAL A 61 18.71 -16.76 10.45
C VAL A 61 18.53 -15.57 9.52
N VAL A 62 19.63 -15.11 8.93
CA VAL A 62 19.68 -13.95 8.02
C VAL A 62 18.95 -12.72 8.62
N PRO A 63 19.33 -12.27 9.84
CA PRO A 63 18.55 -11.35 10.65
C PRO A 63 18.26 -10.00 9.95
N ASP A 64 19.21 -9.46 9.20
CA ASP A 64 19.04 -8.20 8.47
C ASP A 64 17.96 -8.31 7.38
N GLN A 65 17.92 -9.44 6.67
CA GLN A 65 16.89 -9.68 5.66
C GLN A 65 15.53 -9.89 6.33
N ALA A 66 15.49 -10.68 7.40
CA ALA A 66 14.28 -10.95 8.15
C ALA A 66 13.67 -9.64 8.71
N GLN A 67 14.50 -8.74 9.25
CA GLN A 67 14.06 -7.43 9.73
C GLN A 67 13.48 -6.57 8.59
N ARG A 68 14.14 -6.50 7.43
CA ARG A 68 13.61 -5.78 6.26
C ARG A 68 12.28 -6.35 5.81
N VAL A 69 12.16 -7.68 5.72
CA VAL A 69 10.92 -8.35 5.30
C VAL A 69 9.79 -8.07 6.30
N LEU A 70 10.08 -8.11 7.60
CA LEU A 70 9.12 -7.78 8.66
C LEU A 70 8.61 -6.34 8.49
N GLN A 71 9.50 -5.35 8.42
CA GLN A 71 9.15 -3.94 8.30
C GLN A 71 8.31 -3.67 7.04
N MET A 72 8.73 -4.22 5.89
CA MET A 72 7.96 -4.08 4.65
C MET A 72 6.57 -4.72 4.75
N SER A 73 6.47 -5.88 5.42
CA SER A 73 5.20 -6.59 5.58
C SER A 73 4.24 -5.82 6.50
N VAL A 74 4.75 -5.22 7.59
CA VAL A 74 3.97 -4.35 8.49
C VAL A 74 3.44 -3.14 7.73
N ALA A 75 4.31 -2.41 7.02
CA ALA A 75 3.90 -1.21 6.29
C ALA A 75 2.83 -1.51 5.23
N LEU A 76 2.94 -2.64 4.52
CA LEU A 76 1.92 -3.08 3.56
C LEU A 76 0.62 -3.53 4.25
N PHE A 77 0.73 -4.22 5.39
CA PHE A 77 -0.44 -4.64 6.17
C PHE A 77 -1.25 -3.43 6.63
N GLU A 78 -0.60 -2.43 7.24
CA GLU A 78 -1.27 -1.24 7.75
C GLU A 78 -1.97 -0.45 6.65
N ARG A 79 -1.31 -0.28 5.50
CA ARG A 79 -1.91 0.38 4.33
C ARG A 79 -3.14 -0.37 3.84
N GLN A 80 -3.05 -1.69 3.65
CA GLN A 80 -4.18 -2.47 3.14
C GLN A 80 -5.31 -2.60 4.17
N PHE A 81 -4.97 -2.62 5.45
CA PHE A 81 -5.94 -2.67 6.54
C PHE A 81 -6.73 -1.36 6.64
N SER A 82 -6.07 -0.20 6.49
CA SER A 82 -6.77 1.09 6.47
C SER A 82 -7.72 1.22 5.27
N GLU A 83 -7.29 0.77 4.08
CA GLU A 83 -8.15 0.70 2.89
C GLU A 83 -9.38 -0.19 3.14
N LEU A 84 -9.19 -1.37 3.75
CA LEU A 84 -10.27 -2.30 4.03
C LEU A 84 -11.26 -1.75 5.07
N LYS A 85 -10.77 -1.06 6.11
CA LYS A 85 -11.62 -0.39 7.10
C LYS A 85 -12.45 0.72 6.48
N ALA A 86 -11.85 1.53 5.60
CA ALA A 86 -12.56 2.58 4.87
C ALA A 86 -13.71 1.99 4.03
N PHE A 87 -13.48 0.86 3.35
CA PHE A 87 -14.52 0.15 2.59
C PHE A 87 -15.65 -0.39 3.47
N ALA A 88 -15.32 -0.98 4.63
CA ALA A 88 -16.31 -1.56 5.56
C ALA A 88 -17.24 -0.51 6.20
N THR A 89 -16.83 0.75 6.23
CA THR A 89 -17.61 1.86 6.83
C THR A 89 -18.70 2.37 5.87
N GLN A 90 -18.95 1.67 4.76
CA GLN A 90 -20.05 2.01 3.84
C GLN A 90 -21.42 1.74 4.48
N PRO A 91 -22.40 2.65 4.30
CA PRO A 91 -23.72 2.56 4.94
C PRO A 91 -24.44 1.24 4.66
N THR A 92 -24.30 0.71 3.44
CA THR A 92 -24.92 -0.56 3.03
C THR A 92 -24.40 -1.75 3.84
N ILE A 93 -23.09 -1.79 4.11
CA ILE A 93 -22.49 -2.88 4.89
C ILE A 93 -22.90 -2.76 6.37
N GLN A 94 -22.89 -1.54 6.92
CA GLN A 94 -23.34 -1.30 8.30
C GLN A 94 -24.81 -1.67 8.51
N ALA A 95 -25.67 -1.35 7.54
CA ALA A 95 -27.08 -1.74 7.58
C ALA A 95 -27.26 -3.27 7.58
N THR A 96 -26.52 -4.00 6.74
CA THR A 96 -26.54 -5.48 6.75
C THR A 96 -26.09 -6.06 8.10
N TYR A 97 -25.11 -5.46 8.77
CA TYR A 97 -24.73 -5.91 10.12
C TYR A 97 -25.84 -5.66 11.15
N GLY A 98 -26.58 -4.55 11.04
CA GLY A 98 -27.71 -4.25 11.93
C GLY A 98 -28.96 -5.11 11.69
N GLU A 99 -29.09 -5.75 10.53
CA GLU A 99 -30.15 -6.73 10.24
C GLU A 99 -29.84 -8.15 10.75
N LEU A 100 -28.60 -8.41 11.17
CA LEU A 100 -28.13 -9.71 11.66
C LEU A 100 -28.22 -9.86 13.19
N ASP A 101 -28.56 -8.78 13.92
CA ASP A 101 -28.86 -8.74 15.35
C ASP A 101 -30.38 -8.87 15.60
#